data_AF-A0A3M8X0X7-F1
#
_entry.id   AF-A0A3M8X0X7-F1
#
_cell.length_a   1.000
_cell.length_b   1.000
_cell.length_c   1.000
_cell.angle_alpha   90.00
_cell.angle_beta   90.00
_cell.angle_gamma   90.00
#
_symmetry.space_group_name_H-M   'P 1'
#
loop_
_entity.id
_entity.type
_entity.pdbx_description
1 polymer ?
#
loop_
_entity_poly.entity_id
_entity_poly.type
_entity_poly.pdbx_seq_one_letter_code
_entity_poly.pdbx_strand_id
1 'polypeptide(L)'
;MDGDDEQLLRGRVYGHGYDDPNPSPRAGQTYVELVGGPLDGLLLDVTGWTQNEIDTGVALPTELGQFPGGRALYDPRPGDPSRFNWSGDTP
;
A
#
# COMPACT_ATOMS: atom_id res chain seq x y z
N MET A 1 23.00 1.67 6.97
CA MET A 1 21.96 1.39 5.97
C MET A 1 20.95 0.44 6.61
N ASP A 2 20.51 0.69 7.85
CA ASP A 2 19.54 1.70 8.35
C ASP A 2 18.14 1.09 8.29
N GLY A 3 17.78 0.36 9.35
CA GLY A 3 16.46 -0.25 9.55
C GLY A 3 15.40 0.76 9.99
N ASP A 4 15.55 2.02 9.56
CA ASP A 4 14.75 3.17 9.96
C ASP A 4 13.64 3.47 8.95
N ASP A 5 13.79 3.05 7.69
CA ASP A 5 12.78 3.22 6.63
C ASP A 5 11.47 2.45 6.90
N GLU A 6 11.55 1.26 7.48
CA GLU A 6 10.37 0.42 7.76
C GLU A 6 9.46 1.02 8.84
N GLN A 7 10.05 1.74 9.81
CA GLN A 7 9.29 2.46 10.83
C GLN A 7 8.72 3.80 10.32
N LEU A 8 9.30 4.37 9.26
CA LEU A 8 8.82 5.60 8.64
C LEU A 8 7.58 5.38 7.75
N LEU A 9 7.41 4.18 7.23
CA LEU A 9 6.32 3.81 6.32
C LEU A 9 5.01 3.46 7.06
N ARG A 10 5.10 3.00 8.31
CA ARG A 10 3.92 2.58 9.09
C ARG A 10 2.92 3.71 9.32
N GLY A 11 1.69 3.51 8.83
CA GLY A 11 0.58 4.44 9.01
C GLY A 11 0.59 5.65 8.05
N ARG A 12 1.44 5.65 7.03
CA ARG A 12 1.41 6.65 5.94
C ARG A 12 0.52 6.20 4.81
N VAL A 13 -0.14 7.15 4.15
CA VAL A 13 -0.93 6.86 2.96
C VAL A 13 -0.04 6.79 1.72
N TYR A 14 -0.06 5.66 1.00
CA TYR A 14 0.64 5.49 -0.27
C TYR A 14 0.19 6.55 -1.29
N GLY A 15 1.16 7.19 -1.96
CA GLY A 15 0.91 8.29 -2.92
C GLY A 15 0.94 9.69 -2.31
N HIS A 16 0.88 9.83 -0.99
CA HIS A 16 1.21 11.09 -0.32
C HIS A 16 2.72 11.14 -0.06
N GLY A 17 3.42 11.97 -0.85
CA GLY A 17 4.87 12.18 -0.71
C GLY A 17 5.25 12.73 0.68
N TYR A 18 6.55 12.68 0.98
CA TYR A 18 7.13 13.16 2.24
C TYR A 18 6.78 14.63 2.59
N ASP A 19 6.38 15.41 1.60
CA ASP A 19 6.03 16.83 1.73
C ASP A 19 4.59 17.06 2.22
N ASP A 20 3.74 16.04 2.31
CA ASP A 20 2.36 16.27 2.75
C ASP A 20 2.31 16.52 4.27
N PRO A 21 1.87 17.71 4.70
CA PRO A 21 1.87 18.09 6.12
C PRO A 21 0.80 17.35 6.93
N ASN A 22 -0.08 16.56 6.29
CA ASN A 22 -1.14 15.84 6.97
C ASN A 22 -1.29 14.40 6.45
N PRO A 23 -0.29 13.51 6.68
CA PRO A 23 -0.31 12.12 6.24
C PRO A 23 -1.33 11.25 7.00
N SER A 24 -2.07 11.84 7.94
CA SER A 24 -3.03 11.13 8.77
C SER A 24 -4.25 10.69 7.96
N PRO A 25 -4.77 9.47 8.20
CA PRO A 25 -5.99 8.98 7.58
C PRO A 25 -7.15 9.95 7.87
N ARG A 26 -7.81 10.41 6.80
CA ARG A 26 -8.94 11.33 6.90
C ARG A 26 -10.18 10.56 7.35
N ALA A 27 -10.93 11.12 8.30
CA ALA A 27 -12.18 10.52 8.76
C ALA A 27 -13.19 10.45 7.60
N GLY A 28 -13.75 9.26 7.36
CA GLY A 28 -14.68 8.99 6.24
C GLY A 28 -14.03 8.37 5.00
N GLN A 29 -12.72 8.18 5.01
CA GLN A 29 -11.97 7.48 3.97
C GLN A 29 -11.72 6.02 4.36
N THR A 30 -11.66 5.14 3.37
CA THR A 30 -11.37 3.71 3.58
C THR A 30 -9.92 3.47 3.19
N TYR A 31 -9.17 2.89 4.13
CA TYR A 31 -7.76 2.58 3.94
C TYR A 31 -7.52 1.09 4.10
N VAL A 32 -6.65 0.53 3.27
CA VAL A 32 -6.17 -0.86 3.41
C VAL A 32 -4.70 -0.87 3.73
N GLU A 33 -4.28 -1.74 4.65
CA GLU A 33 -2.88 -1.90 5.02
C GLU A 33 -2.19 -2.85 4.02
N LEU A 34 -1.06 -2.42 3.48
CA LEU A 34 -0.19 -3.23 2.63
C LEU A 34 0.73 -4.07 3.50
N VAL A 35 0.76 -5.38 3.29
CA VAL A 35 1.49 -6.33 4.14
C VAL A 35 2.40 -7.24 3.32
N GLY A 36 3.63 -7.45 3.78
CA GLY A 36 4.54 -8.50 3.30
C GLY A 36 5.34 -8.19 2.03
N GLY A 37 5.36 -6.95 1.56
CA GLY A 37 6.10 -6.53 0.36
C GLY A 37 6.95 -5.28 0.59
N PRO A 38 7.50 -4.67 -0.47
CA PRO A 38 8.37 -3.48 -0.35
C PRO A 38 7.63 -2.25 0.19
N LEU A 39 6.30 -2.25 0.17
CA LEU A 39 5.43 -1.21 0.73
C LEU A 39 4.76 -1.64 2.04
N ASP A 40 5.31 -2.62 2.76
CA ASP A 40 4.77 -3.09 4.04
C ASP A 40 4.56 -1.93 5.03
N GLY A 41 3.40 -1.92 5.70
CA GLY A 41 3.03 -0.93 6.70
C GLY A 41 2.40 0.35 6.15
N LEU A 42 2.40 0.55 4.82
CA LEU A 42 1.68 1.65 4.19
C LEU A 42 0.17 1.39 4.13
N LEU A 43 -0.58 2.48 4.16
CA LEU A 43 -2.03 2.51 3.97
C LEU A 43 -2.34 2.93 2.54
N LEU A 44 -3.06 2.11 1.78
CA LEU A 44 -3.60 2.53 0.49
C LEU A 44 -4.98 3.14 0.69
N ASP A 45 -5.19 4.36 0.19
CA ASP A 45 -6.52 4.95 0.12
C ASP A 45 -7.33 4.22 -0.97
N VAL A 46 -8.36 3.51 -0.54
CA VAL A 46 -9.34 2.85 -1.41
C VAL A 46 -10.69 3.57 -1.32
N THR A 47 -10.68 4.85 -0.97
CA THR A 47 -11.90 5.63 -0.80
C THR A 47 -12.60 5.76 -2.14
N GLY A 48 -13.79 5.18 -2.25
CA GLY A 48 -14.57 5.17 -3.49
C GLY A 48 -14.28 3.97 -4.40
N TRP A 49 -13.41 3.04 -4.00
CA TRP A 49 -13.23 1.78 -4.70
C TRP A 49 -14.45 0.88 -4.47
N THR A 50 -14.83 0.17 -5.52
CA THR A 50 -15.87 -0.85 -5.43
C THR A 50 -15.31 -2.13 -4.83
N GLN A 51 -16.18 -2.96 -4.25
CA GLN A 51 -15.78 -4.27 -3.70
C GLN A 51 -15.08 -5.15 -4.75
N ASN A 52 -15.42 -5.01 -6.04
CA ASN A 52 -14.80 -5.75 -7.13
C ASN A 52 -13.38 -5.27 -7.44
N GLU A 53 -13.12 -3.96 -7.34
CA GLU A 53 -11.76 -3.40 -7.47
C GLU A 53 -10.88 -3.85 -6.30
N ILE A 54 -11.45 -3.88 -5.09
CA ILE A 54 -10.76 -4.41 -3.90
C ILE A 54 -10.48 -5.90 -4.08
N ASP A 55 -11.47 -6.68 -4.55
CA ASP A 55 -11.36 -8.14 -4.77
C ASP A 55 -10.32 -8.51 -5.84
N THR A 56 -10.12 -7.64 -6.84
CA THR A 56 -9.14 -7.84 -7.92
C THR A 56 -7.70 -7.57 -7.47
N GLY A 57 -7.50 -6.87 -6.35
CA GLY A 57 -6.19 -6.41 -5.90
C GLY A 57 -5.68 -5.19 -6.68
N VAL A 58 -4.45 -4.78 -6.39
CA VAL A 58 -3.83 -3.54 -6.88
C VAL A 58 -2.38 -3.76 -7.28
N ALA A 59 -1.98 -3.14 -8.38
CA ALA A 59 -0.59 -3.04 -8.82
C ALA A 59 -0.03 -1.65 -8.51
N LEU A 60 0.75 -1.54 -7.44
CA LEU A 60 1.31 -0.26 -6.99
C LEU A 60 2.71 -0.05 -7.59
N PRO A 61 2.93 1.02 -8.38
CA PRO A 61 4.26 1.34 -8.89
C PRO A 61 5.21 1.67 -7.74
N THR A 62 6.37 1.03 -7.71
CA THR A 62 7.34 1.27 -6.66
C THR A 62 8.76 1.12 -7.19
N GLU A 63 9.59 2.12 -6.92
CA GLU A 63 11.03 2.06 -7.20
C GLU A 63 11.78 1.15 -6.23
N LEU A 64 11.12 0.73 -5.13
CA LEU A 64 11.61 -0.22 -4.14
C LEU A 64 11.34 -1.69 -4.51
N GLY A 65 10.69 -1.95 -5.64
CA GLY A 65 10.35 -3.30 -6.10
C GLY A 65 11.55 -4.06 -6.68
N GLN A 66 11.36 -5.36 -6.95
CA GLN A 66 12.37 -6.24 -7.56
C GLN A 66 12.88 -5.72 -8.91
N PHE A 67 12.04 -4.98 -9.65
CA PHE A 67 12.39 -4.33 -10.90
C PHE A 67 12.47 -2.81 -10.71
N PRO A 68 13.51 -2.13 -11.22
CA PRO A 68 13.58 -0.67 -11.19
C PRO A 68 12.43 -0.08 -12.03
N GLY A 69 11.50 0.61 -11.37
CA GLY A 69 10.27 1.13 -11.98
C GLY A 69 9.14 0.09 -12.11
N GLY A 70 9.27 -1.07 -11.47
CA GLY A 70 8.26 -2.12 -11.47
C GLY A 70 7.04 -1.79 -10.60
N ARG A 71 6.13 -2.76 -10.51
CA ARG A 71 4.91 -2.65 -9.70
C ARG A 71 4.84 -3.80 -8.71
N ALA A 72 4.56 -3.50 -7.45
CA ALA A 72 4.25 -4.51 -6.45
C ALA A 72 2.75 -4.82 -6.50
N LEU A 73 2.41 -6.09 -6.68
CA LEU A 73 1.05 -6.61 -6.66
C LEU A 73 0.64 -6.93 -5.23
N TYR A 74 -0.53 -6.43 -4.86
CA TYR A 74 -1.13 -6.59 -3.55
C TYR A 74 -2.57 -7.09 -3.73
N ASP A 75 -2.86 -8.26 -3.16
CA ASP A 75 -4.14 -8.93 -3.29
C ASP A 75 -4.90 -8.87 -1.95
N PRO A 76 -6.23 -8.67 -1.95
CA PRO A 76 -7.01 -8.63 -0.73
C PRO A 76 -6.87 -9.91 0.09
N ARG A 77 -6.71 -9.77 1.40
CA ARG A 77 -6.60 -10.94 2.27
C ARG A 77 -7.98 -11.62 2.42
N PRO A 78 -8.09 -12.93 2.16
CA PRO A 78 -9.33 -13.65 2.42
C PRO A 78 -9.66 -13.59 3.92
N GLY A 79 -10.79 -12.97 4.25
CA GLY A 79 -11.26 -12.73 5.62
C GLY A 79 -10.99 -11.33 6.18
N ASP A 80 -10.12 -10.54 5.54
CA ASP A 80 -9.73 -9.18 5.97
C ASP A 80 -9.57 -8.25 4.75
N PRO A 81 -10.66 -7.66 4.22
CA PRO A 81 -10.59 -6.75 3.08
C PRO A 81 -9.86 -5.44 3.38
N SER A 82 -9.59 -5.17 4.67
CA SER A 82 -8.79 -4.04 5.13
C SER A 82 -7.29 -4.27 5.04
N ARG A 83 -6.84 -5.46 4.60
CA ARG A 83 -5.41 -5.78 4.46
C ARG A 83 -5.14 -6.43 3.13
N PHE A 84 -4.14 -5.93 2.42
CA PHE A 84 -3.71 -6.51 1.16
C PHE A 84 -2.35 -7.15 1.35
N ASN A 85 -2.24 -8.42 0.99
CA ASN A 85 -0.98 -9.15 1.05
C ASN A 85 -0.26 -9.03 -0.28
N TRP A 86 1.04 -8.75 -0.19
CA TRP A 86 1.93 -8.79 -1.34
C TRP A 86 1.90 -10.20 -1.96
N SER A 87 1.57 -10.24 -3.25
CA SER A 87 1.45 -11.49 -4.03
C SER A 87 2.57 -11.65 -5.06
N GLY A 88 3.35 -10.60 -5.31
CA GLY A 88 4.48 -10.62 -6.23
C GLY A 88 4.78 -9.24 -6.80
N ASP A 89 5.76 -9.17 -7.69
CA ASP A 89 6.11 -7.97 -8.42
C ASP A 89 6.03 -8.22 -9.93
N THR A 90 5.72 -7.16 -10.68
CA THR A 90 5.73 -7.16 -12.14
C THR A 90 6.75 -6.15 -12.63
N PRO A 91 7.46 -6.46 -13.74
CA PRO A 91 8.20 -5.47 -14.50
C PRO A 91 7.27 -4.48 -15.21
#